data_AF-A0A7V9SC16-F1
#
_entry.id   AF-A0A7V9SC16-F1
#
_cell.length_a   1.000
_cell.length_b   1.000
_cell.length_c   1.000
_cell.angle_alpha   90.00
_cell.angle_beta   90.00
_cell.angle_gamma   90.00
#
_symmetry.space_group_name_H-M   'P 1'
#
loop_
_entity.id
_entity.type
_entity.pdbx_description
1 polymer ?
#
loop_
_entity_poly.entity_id
_entity_poly.type
_entity_poly.pdbx_seq_one_letter_code
_entity_poly.pdbx_strand_id
1 'polypeptide(L)'
;MYWTTKHVLACTASHCAAKGANDVLMLLRREVLRRGLDKTILVNNCGTIDLCDIGPNIVVYPEGVIYSGVTKADIPELVDALTAGTVVARLVLNPETAVERARHDFYAAAVDPEPALPAADFTLLAATHGFDDAWIGEQARRGFIARKPGADDGPETITVTTKTRTRYGV
;
A
#
# COMPACT_ATOMS: atom_id res chain seq x y z
N MET A 1 20.46 -6.15 22.68
CA MET A 1 19.57 -5.18 22.01
C MET A 1 18.12 -5.64 22.21
N TYR A 2 17.59 -5.57 23.43
CA TYR A 2 16.21 -5.97 23.77
C TYR A 2 15.37 -4.77 24.28
N TRP A 3 15.97 -3.59 24.41
CA TRP A 3 15.37 -2.37 24.98
C TRP A 3 15.20 -1.28 23.93
N THR A 4 14.67 -1.62 22.75
CA THR A 4 14.43 -0.64 21.69
C THR A 4 13.16 0.14 21.99
N THR A 5 13.19 1.47 21.80
CA THR A 5 12.00 2.32 21.96
C THR A 5 11.13 2.31 20.71
N LYS A 6 11.70 1.97 19.54
CA LYS A 6 10.99 1.83 18.27
C LYS A 6 11.29 0.47 17.63
N HIS A 7 10.25 -0.22 17.18
CA HIS A 7 10.39 -1.41 16.34
C HIS A 7 9.76 -1.13 14.98
N VAL A 8 10.61 -1.09 13.96
CA VAL A 8 10.25 -0.79 12.58
C VAL A 8 10.27 -2.08 11.77
N LEU A 9 9.10 -2.46 11.26
CA LEU A 9 8.90 -3.66 10.45
C LEU A 9 8.68 -3.24 9.00
N ALA A 10 9.64 -3.51 8.12
CA ALA A 10 9.50 -3.27 6.69
C ALA A 10 9.01 -4.54 5.98
N CYS A 11 7.88 -4.44 5.27
CA CYS A 11 7.34 -5.54 4.50
C CYS A 11 8.25 -5.85 3.31
N THR A 12 8.76 -7.08 3.25
CA THR A 12 9.64 -7.57 2.17
C THR A 12 9.03 -8.75 1.41
N ALA A 13 7.75 -9.03 1.63
CA ALA A 13 7.00 -10.00 0.83
C ALA A 13 7.07 -9.64 -0.66
N SER A 14 6.86 -10.64 -1.52
CA SER A 14 7.07 -10.56 -2.98
C SER A 14 6.53 -9.28 -3.63
N HIS A 15 5.37 -8.80 -3.20
CA HIS A 15 4.73 -7.59 -3.70
C HIS A 15 5.48 -6.31 -3.36
N CYS A 16 5.84 -6.11 -2.08
CA CYS A 16 6.65 -4.98 -1.65
C CYS A 16 8.06 -5.08 -2.24
N ALA A 17 8.64 -6.29 -2.31
CA ALA A 17 9.94 -6.51 -2.94
C ALA A 17 9.95 -6.08 -4.41
N ALA A 18 8.90 -6.41 -5.18
CA ALA A 18 8.74 -5.98 -6.57
C ALA A 18 8.63 -4.44 -6.73
N LYS A 19 8.32 -3.72 -5.65
CA LYS A 19 8.26 -2.25 -5.59
C LYS A 19 9.48 -1.62 -4.92
N GLY A 20 10.56 -2.38 -4.75
CA GLY A 20 11.84 -1.87 -4.24
C GLY A 20 11.98 -1.89 -2.71
N ALA A 21 11.14 -2.63 -1.97
CA ALA A 21 11.20 -2.67 -0.51
C ALA A 21 12.53 -3.18 0.06
N ASN A 22 13.27 -4.02 -0.67
CA ASN A 22 14.59 -4.48 -0.24
C ASN A 22 15.60 -3.34 -0.18
N ASP A 23 15.58 -2.43 -1.17
CA ASP A 23 16.43 -1.24 -1.16
C ASP A 23 16.03 -0.30 -0.02
N VAL A 24 14.72 -0.10 0.18
CA VAL A 24 14.17 0.75 1.26
C VAL A 24 14.65 0.22 2.61
N LEU A 25 14.50 -1.08 2.87
CA LEU A 25 14.97 -1.72 4.11
C LEU A 25 16.48 -1.58 4.30
N MET A 26 17.27 -1.83 3.25
CA MET A 26 18.73 -1.72 3.32
C MET A 26 19.15 -0.29 3.66
N LEU A 27 18.58 0.71 2.98
CA LEU A 27 18.88 2.11 3.22
C LEU A 27 18.45 2.56 4.61
N LEU A 28 17.28 2.12 5.07
CA LEU A 28 16.78 2.42 6.41
C LEU A 28 17.73 1.88 7.49
N ARG A 29 18.13 0.61 7.38
CA ARG A 29 19.11 -0.01 8.30
C ARG A 29 20.45 0.73 8.29
N ARG A 30 20.95 1.07 7.10
CA ARG A 30 22.21 1.81 6.95
C ARG A 30 22.13 3.18 7.59
N GLU A 31 21.02 3.89 7.41
CA GLU A 31 20.84 5.24 7.95
C GLU A 31 20.72 5.24 9.47
N VAL A 32 19.97 4.29 10.04
CA VAL A 32 19.88 4.07 11.50
C VAL A 32 21.26 3.77 12.09
N LEU A 33 22.03 2.88 11.48
CA LEU A 33 23.39 2.54 11.94
C LEU A 33 24.35 3.73 11.81
N ARG A 34 24.32 4.43 10.68
CA ARG A 34 25.18 5.61 10.41
C ARG A 34 24.99 6.71 11.46
N ARG A 35 23.77 6.85 11.99
CA ARG A 35 23.42 7.84 13.02
C ARG A 35 23.58 7.31 14.45
N GLY A 36 24.02 6.06 14.65
CA GLY A 36 24.15 5.44 15.97
C GLY A 36 22.82 5.23 16.70
N LEU A 37 21.72 5.12 15.95
CA LEU A 37 20.35 4.98 16.46
C LEU A 37 19.94 3.52 16.64
N ASP A 38 20.80 2.57 16.27
CA ASP A 38 20.57 1.12 16.38
C ASP A 38 20.39 0.65 17.83
N LYS A 39 20.75 1.47 18.83
CA LYS A 39 20.47 1.20 20.24
C LYS A 39 19.01 1.42 20.63
N THR A 40 18.28 2.27 19.90
CA THR A 40 16.91 2.69 20.22
C THR A 40 15.89 2.29 19.14
N ILE A 41 16.32 2.17 17.89
CA ILE A 41 15.48 1.79 16.75
C ILE A 41 15.91 0.42 16.21
N LEU A 42 15.04 -0.58 16.36
CA LEU A 42 15.21 -1.89 15.75
C LEU A 42 14.52 -1.93 14.38
N VAL A 43 15.24 -2.28 13.33
CA VAL A 43 14.70 -2.39 11.96
C VAL A 43 14.75 -3.83 11.46
N ASN A 44 13.58 -4.45 11.38
CA ASN A 44 13.41 -5.83 10.93
C ASN A 44 12.58 -5.88 9.64
N ASN A 45 12.78 -6.94 8.87
CA ASN A 45 11.88 -7.27 7.79
C ASN A 45 10.69 -8.09 8.32
N CYS A 46 9.55 -7.99 7.65
CA CYS A 46 8.39 -8.83 7.89
C CYS A 46 7.78 -9.37 6.58
N GLY A 47 6.84 -10.30 6.74
CA GLY A 47 6.01 -10.84 5.65
C GLY A 47 4.94 -9.84 5.19
N THR A 48 3.89 -10.35 4.55
CA THR A 48 2.75 -9.52 4.13
C THR A 48 2.05 -8.91 5.33
N ILE A 49 1.52 -7.70 5.15
CA ILE A 49 0.59 -7.04 6.08
C ILE A 49 -0.74 -6.72 5.37
N ASP A 50 -1.04 -7.45 4.30
CA ASP A 50 -2.26 -7.41 3.49
C ASP A 50 -2.52 -6.13 2.67
N LEU A 51 -1.46 -5.32 2.50
CA LEU A 51 -1.45 -4.05 1.74
C LEU A 51 -0.60 -4.13 0.45
N CYS A 52 -0.65 -5.27 -0.24
CA CYS A 52 0.24 -5.60 -1.38
C CYS A 52 0.11 -4.66 -2.60
N ASP A 53 -1.07 -4.11 -2.83
CA ASP A 53 -1.41 -3.14 -3.88
C ASP A 53 -0.76 -1.76 -3.70
N ILE A 54 -0.36 -1.40 -2.48
CA ILE A 54 0.07 -0.03 -2.15
C ILE A 54 1.45 0.07 -1.48
N GLY A 55 2.18 -1.05 -1.41
CA GLY A 55 3.56 -1.04 -0.90
C GLY A 55 4.54 -0.20 -1.72
N PRO A 56 5.81 -0.06 -1.26
CA PRO A 56 6.39 -0.67 -0.06
C PRO A 56 5.78 -0.15 1.24
N ASN A 57 5.55 -1.06 2.21
CA ASN A 57 4.92 -0.72 3.48
C ASN A 57 5.85 -0.93 4.67
N ILE A 58 5.74 -0.05 5.67
CA ILE A 58 6.48 -0.11 6.93
C ILE A 58 5.49 0.05 8.09
N VAL A 59 5.64 -0.74 9.15
CA VAL A 59 4.88 -0.60 10.40
C VAL A 59 5.83 -0.18 11.52
N VAL A 60 5.43 0.79 12.33
CA VAL A 60 6.22 1.30 13.46
C VAL A 60 5.47 1.07 14.77
N TYR A 61 6.10 0.35 15.68
CA TYR A 61 5.65 0.14 17.05
C TYR A 61 6.51 0.94 18.05
N PRO A 62 5.93 1.38 19.18
CA PRO A 62 4.60 1.04 19.70
C PRO A 62 3.41 1.82 19.11
N GLU A 63 3.65 2.85 18.30
CA GLU A 63 2.59 3.76 17.84
C GLU A 63 1.56 3.12 16.91
N GLY A 64 1.87 1.97 16.31
CA GLY A 64 0.98 1.31 15.35
C GLY A 64 0.82 2.07 14.04
N VAL A 65 1.80 2.92 13.69
CA VAL A 65 1.75 3.72 12.45
C VAL A 65 2.13 2.85 11.26
N ILE A 66 1.30 2.88 10.22
CA ILE A 66 1.60 2.27 8.92
C ILE A 66 2.01 3.36 7.95
N TYR A 67 3.18 3.19 7.35
CA TYR A 67 3.63 3.96 6.19
C TYR A 67 3.44 3.13 4.93
N SER A 68 2.95 3.76 3.87
CA SER A 68 2.69 3.13 2.58
C SER A 68 3.32 3.92 1.44
N GLY A 69 3.65 3.26 0.32
CA GLY A 69 4.35 3.87 -0.80
C GLY A 69 5.75 4.41 -0.47
N VAL A 70 6.43 3.85 0.53
CA VAL A 70 7.74 4.36 0.98
C VAL A 70 8.80 4.13 -0.10
N THR A 71 9.56 5.18 -0.40
CA THR A 71 10.65 5.18 -1.37
C THR A 71 12.01 5.40 -0.70
N LYS A 72 13.08 5.22 -1.48
CA LYS A 72 14.46 5.46 -1.04
C LYS A 72 14.72 6.91 -0.61
N ALA A 73 14.04 7.86 -1.26
CA ALA A 73 14.18 9.28 -0.97
C ALA A 73 13.56 9.67 0.38
N ASP A 74 12.61 8.88 0.87
CA ASP A 74 11.90 9.15 2.12
C ASP A 74 12.69 8.75 3.37
N ILE A 75 13.75 7.94 3.21
CA ILE A 75 14.50 7.37 4.35
C ILE A 75 15.08 8.42 5.30
N PRO A 76 15.72 9.51 4.84
CA PRO A 76 16.24 10.53 5.76
C PRO A 76 15.13 11.15 6.62
N GLU A 77 14.01 11.55 6.02
CA GLU A 77 12.85 12.13 6.70
C GLU A 77 12.21 11.13 7.67
N LEU A 78 12.08 9.86 7.26
CA LEU A 78 11.54 8.81 8.09
C LEU A 78 12.39 8.59 9.36
N VAL A 79 13.72 8.59 9.23
CA VAL A 79 14.62 8.44 10.38
C VAL A 79 14.58 9.68 11.29
N ASP A 80 14.46 10.88 10.73
CA ASP A 80 14.24 12.11 11.50
C ASP A 80 12.97 12.01 12.35
N ALA A 81 11.85 11.61 11.73
CA ALA A 81 10.57 11.44 12.41
C ALA A 81 10.62 10.38 13.52
N LEU A 82 11.24 9.23 13.24
CA LEU A 82 11.41 8.16 14.23
C LEU A 82 12.23 8.61 15.46
N THR A 83 13.26 9.43 15.22
CA THR A 83 14.12 9.99 16.27
C THR A 83 13.39 11.03 17.10
N ALA A 84 12.61 11.91 16.45
CA ALA A 84 11.85 12.96 17.11
C ALA A 84 10.56 12.44 17.80
N GLY A 85 10.16 11.20 17.53
CA GLY A 85 8.87 10.65 17.99
C GLY A 85 7.66 11.24 17.25
N THR A 86 7.86 11.73 16.02
CA THR A 86 6.81 12.28 15.16
C THR A 86 6.48 11.32 14.00
N VAL A 87 5.58 11.73 13.11
CA VAL A 87 5.17 10.94 11.93
C VAL A 87 5.38 11.70 10.63
N VAL A 88 5.70 10.98 9.56
CA VAL A 88 5.75 11.52 8.19
C VAL A 88 4.34 11.49 7.60
N ALA A 89 3.54 12.52 7.90
CA ALA A 89 2.09 12.52 7.66
C ALA A 89 1.67 12.13 6.23
N ARG A 90 2.42 12.55 5.20
CA ARG A 90 2.13 12.23 3.78
C ARG A 90 2.27 10.75 3.43
N LEU A 91 3.03 9.98 4.21
CA LEU A 91 3.24 8.55 4.00
C LEU A 91 2.32 7.69 4.88
N VAL A 92 1.67 8.29 5.88
CA VAL A 92 0.79 7.56 6.79
C VAL A 92 -0.38 7.00 6.02
N LEU A 93 -0.71 5.75 6.29
CA LEU A 93 -1.89 5.06 5.81
C LEU A 93 -2.77 4.67 6.99
N ASN A 94 -4.02 5.09 6.96
CA ASN A 94 -5.09 4.64 7.86
C ASN A 94 -6.45 4.87 7.16
N PRO A 95 -7.57 4.35 7.71
CA PRO A 95 -8.89 4.50 7.10
C PRO A 95 -9.32 5.96 6.86
N GLU A 96 -8.81 6.90 7.65
CA GLU A 96 -9.11 8.33 7.56
C GLU A 96 -8.17 9.10 6.62
N THR A 97 -7.26 8.42 5.93
CA THR A 97 -6.44 9.08 4.90
C THR A 97 -7.25 9.29 3.64
N ALA A 98 -7.09 10.43 2.99
CA ALA A 98 -7.85 10.77 1.78
C ALA A 98 -7.69 9.71 0.68
N VAL A 99 -6.48 9.15 0.55
CA VAL A 99 -6.16 8.13 -0.44
C VAL A 99 -6.86 6.80 -0.12
N GLU A 100 -6.97 6.40 1.16
CA GLU A 100 -7.69 5.17 1.53
C GLU A 100 -9.20 5.33 1.41
N ARG A 101 -9.75 6.50 1.80
CA ARG A 101 -11.16 6.82 1.54
C ARG A 101 -11.49 6.79 0.06
N ALA A 102 -10.65 7.39 -0.79
CA ALA A 102 -10.85 7.36 -2.23
C ALA A 102 -10.89 5.92 -2.79
N ARG A 103 -10.03 5.02 -2.30
CA ARG A 103 -10.06 3.59 -2.68
C ARG A 103 -11.32 2.90 -2.19
N HIS A 104 -11.71 3.12 -0.94
CA HIS A 104 -12.92 2.55 -0.36
C HIS A 104 -14.16 2.98 -1.15
N ASP A 105 -14.32 4.29 -1.38
CA ASP A 105 -15.48 4.84 -2.08
C ASP A 105 -15.53 4.38 -3.53
N PHE A 106 -14.36 4.27 -4.19
CA PHE A 106 -14.25 3.71 -5.52
C PHE A 106 -14.75 2.26 -5.57
N TYR A 107 -14.26 1.40 -4.66
CA TYR A 107 -14.65 -0.01 -4.66
C TYR A 107 -16.11 -0.20 -4.24
N ALA A 108 -16.64 0.64 -3.35
CA ALA A 108 -18.06 0.66 -3.01
C ALA A 108 -18.93 1.00 -4.24
N ALA A 109 -18.53 2.02 -5.00
CA ALA A 109 -19.23 2.37 -6.25
C ALA A 109 -19.05 1.32 -7.35
N ALA A 110 -17.92 0.61 -7.38
CA ALA A 110 -17.63 -0.39 -8.40
C ALA A 110 -18.36 -1.73 -8.21
N VAL A 111 -19.05 -1.93 -7.07
CA VAL A 111 -19.83 -3.16 -6.79
C VAL A 111 -21.35 -2.98 -6.81
N ASP A 112 -21.85 -1.74 -6.89
CA ASP A 112 -23.27 -1.37 -6.92
C ASP A 112 -23.58 -0.67 -8.26
N PRO A 113 -24.51 -1.14 -9.11
CA PRO A 113 -25.52 -2.19 -8.87
C PRO A 113 -25.17 -3.59 -9.38
N GLU A 114 -24.17 -3.72 -10.26
CA GLU A 114 -23.82 -4.99 -10.91
C GLU A 114 -22.43 -5.48 -10.51
N PRO A 115 -22.23 -6.80 -10.39
CA PRO A 115 -20.94 -7.38 -9.98
C PRO A 115 -19.85 -7.31 -11.06
N ALA A 116 -20.16 -6.81 -12.25
CA ALA A 116 -19.23 -6.66 -13.35
C ALA A 116 -19.57 -5.39 -14.16
N LEU A 117 -18.61 -4.49 -14.31
CA LEU A 117 -18.74 -3.28 -15.12
C LEU A 117 -18.05 -3.47 -16.48
N PRO A 118 -18.55 -2.90 -17.57
CA PRO A 118 -17.75 -2.72 -18.78
C PRO A 118 -16.41 -2.04 -18.45
N ALA A 119 -15.32 -2.47 -19.07
CA ALA A 119 -13.97 -1.97 -18.75
C ALA A 119 -13.83 -0.46 -18.97
N ALA A 120 -14.56 0.09 -19.95
CA ALA A 120 -14.62 1.53 -20.19
C ALA A 120 -15.26 2.28 -19.01
N ASP A 121 -16.38 1.77 -18.49
CA ASP A 121 -17.11 2.37 -17.36
C ASP A 121 -16.30 2.27 -16.06
N PHE A 122 -15.65 1.11 -15.83
CA PHE A 122 -14.74 0.93 -14.70
C PHE A 122 -13.57 1.92 -14.75
N THR A 123 -13.02 2.17 -15.94
CA THR A 123 -11.92 3.13 -16.14
C THR A 123 -12.39 4.56 -15.91
N LEU A 124 -13.59 4.92 -16.38
CA LEU A 124 -14.18 6.23 -16.12
C LEU A 124 -14.41 6.45 -14.63
N LEU A 125 -14.96 5.46 -13.93
CA LEU A 125 -15.15 5.49 -12.48
C LEU A 125 -13.81 5.60 -11.73
N ALA A 126 -12.78 4.87 -12.17
CA ALA A 126 -11.46 4.96 -11.54
C ALA A 126 -10.89 6.38 -11.67
N ALA A 127 -11.04 7.00 -12.83
CA ALA A 127 -10.58 8.36 -13.09
C ALA A 127 -11.27 9.41 -12.21
N THR A 128 -12.58 9.28 -11.92
CA THR A 128 -13.28 10.21 -11.01
C THR A 128 -12.79 10.12 -9.57
N HIS A 129 -12.18 8.99 -9.18
CA HIS A 129 -11.53 8.79 -7.88
C HIS A 129 -10.01 9.02 -7.90
N GLY A 130 -9.46 9.52 -9.02
CA GLY A 130 -8.04 9.87 -9.15
C GLY A 130 -7.11 8.68 -9.40
N PHE A 131 -7.64 7.56 -9.91
CA PHE A 131 -6.87 6.39 -10.31
C PHE A 131 -6.72 6.31 -11.82
N ASP A 132 -5.52 5.94 -12.28
CA ASP A 132 -5.17 5.84 -13.69
C ASP A 132 -5.11 4.38 -14.17
N ASP A 133 -4.89 4.20 -15.47
CA ASP A 133 -4.78 2.87 -16.09
C ASP A 133 -3.64 2.03 -15.50
N ALA A 134 -2.57 2.68 -15.03
CA ALA A 134 -1.45 2.01 -14.38
C ALA A 134 -1.89 1.41 -13.04
N TRP A 135 -2.67 2.16 -12.25
CA TRP A 135 -3.28 1.68 -11.02
C TRP A 135 -4.23 0.51 -11.29
N ILE A 136 -5.13 0.63 -12.28
CA ILE A 136 -6.07 -0.44 -12.66
C ILE A 136 -5.29 -1.71 -13.06
N GLY A 137 -4.24 -1.54 -13.87
CA GLY A 137 -3.35 -2.63 -14.28
C GLY A 137 -2.69 -3.33 -13.09
N GLU A 138 -2.26 -2.57 -12.09
CA GLU A 138 -1.73 -3.14 -10.83
C GLU A 138 -2.82 -3.88 -10.05
N GLN A 139 -4.05 -3.35 -9.95
CA GLN A 139 -5.16 -4.04 -9.28
C GLN A 139 -5.46 -5.39 -9.93
N ALA A 140 -5.46 -5.45 -11.26
CA ALA A 140 -5.66 -6.69 -12.01
C ALA A 140 -4.51 -7.68 -11.77
N ARG A 141 -3.26 -7.20 -11.87
CA ARG A 141 -2.05 -8.00 -11.61
C ARG A 141 -2.02 -8.61 -10.22
N ARG A 142 -2.62 -7.92 -9.23
CA ARG A 142 -2.65 -8.34 -7.82
C ARG A 142 -3.94 -9.05 -7.41
N GLY A 143 -4.85 -9.30 -8.36
CA GLY A 143 -6.11 -10.01 -8.15
C GLY A 143 -7.12 -9.26 -7.28
N PHE A 144 -7.02 -7.92 -7.21
CA PHE A 144 -8.07 -7.08 -6.61
C PHE A 144 -9.25 -6.88 -7.57
N ILE A 145 -8.98 -6.96 -8.87
CA ILE A 145 -10.00 -7.02 -9.92
C ILE A 145 -9.69 -8.18 -10.86
N ALA A 146 -10.72 -8.69 -11.53
CA ALA A 146 -10.62 -9.68 -12.58
C ALA A 146 -11.13 -9.07 -13.88
N ARG A 147 -10.35 -9.21 -14.96
CA ARG A 147 -10.77 -8.82 -16.32
C ARG A 147 -11.28 -10.06 -17.06
N LYS A 148 -12.42 -9.94 -17.72
CA LYS A 148 -13.02 -11.00 -18.54
C LYS A 148 -13.26 -10.48 -19.96
N PRO A 149 -12.72 -11.15 -20.99
CA PRO A 149 -13.06 -10.83 -22.38
C PRO A 149 -14.57 -10.90 -22.59
N GLY A 150 -15.13 -9.99 -23.40
CA GLY A 150 -16.53 -10.04 -23.77
C GLY A 150 -16.84 -11.28 -24.60
N ALA A 151 -18.07 -11.81 -24.46
CA ALA A 151 -18.58 -12.85 -25.35
C ALA A 151 -19.12 -12.20 -26.63
N ASP A 152 -18.93 -12.87 -27.79
CA ASP A 152 -19.54 -12.50 -29.08
C ASP A 152 -19.40 -11.01 -29.44
N ASP A 153 -18.16 -10.50 -29.48
CA ASP A 153 -17.80 -9.10 -29.74
C ASP A 153 -18.31 -8.08 -28.69
N GLY A 154 -18.80 -8.55 -27.54
CA GLY A 154 -19.14 -7.72 -26.39
C GLY A 154 -17.92 -7.03 -25.76
N PRO A 155 -18.15 -5.97 -24.95
CA PRO A 155 -17.06 -5.28 -24.27
C PRO A 155 -16.38 -6.17 -23.21
N GLU A 156 -15.07 -5.96 -22.99
CA GLU A 156 -14.38 -6.50 -21.81
C GLU A 156 -15.10 -6.04 -20.54
N THR A 157 -15.24 -6.92 -19.55
CA THR A 157 -15.80 -6.58 -18.24
C THR A 157 -14.77 -6.72 -17.13
N ILE A 158 -14.92 -5.91 -16.09
CA ILE A 158 -14.09 -5.89 -14.89
C ILE A 158 -14.97 -6.16 -13.68
N THR A 159 -14.55 -7.13 -12.87
CA THR A 159 -15.22 -7.51 -11.63
C THR A 159 -14.30 -7.24 -10.44
N VAL A 160 -14.83 -6.61 -9.39
CA VAL A 160 -14.16 -6.50 -8.10
C VAL A 160 -14.16 -7.88 -7.41
N THR A 161 -12.98 -8.39 -7.05
CA THR A 161 -12.85 -9.76 -6.53
C THR A 161 -13.29 -9.86 -5.07
N THR A 162 -13.60 -11.09 -4.61
CA THR A 162 -13.90 -11.37 -3.19
C THR A 162 -12.83 -10.85 -2.24
N LYS A 163 -11.55 -10.91 -2.64
CA LYS A 163 -10.43 -10.37 -1.86
C LYS A 163 -10.62 -8.89 -1.55
N THR A 164 -10.98 -8.10 -2.56
CA THR A 164 -11.18 -6.65 -2.42
C THR A 164 -12.42 -6.35 -1.62
N ARG A 165 -13.52 -7.06 -1.92
CA ARG A 165 -14.78 -6.97 -1.19
C ARG A 165 -14.62 -7.23 0.31
N THR A 166 -13.90 -8.27 0.67
CA THR A 166 -13.57 -8.57 2.08
C THR A 166 -12.70 -7.50 2.71
N ARG A 167 -11.71 -6.95 1.99
CA ARG A 167 -10.82 -5.90 2.53
C ARG A 167 -11.57 -4.59 2.78
N TYR A 168 -12.45 -4.20 1.87
CA TYR A 168 -13.15 -2.91 1.91
C TYR A 168 -14.54 -3.00 2.54
N GLY A 169 -15.09 -4.19 2.76
CA GLY A 169 -16.42 -4.37 3.34
C GLY A 169 -17.57 -4.03 2.39
N VAL A 170 -17.39 -4.29 1.09
CA VAL A 170 -18.31 -3.93 -0.02
C VAL A 170 -18.85 -5.16 -0.77
#